data_AF-A0A663N173-F1
#
_entry.id   AF-A0A663N173-F1
#
_cell.length_a   1.000
_cell.length_b   1.000
_cell.length_c   1.000
_cell.angle_alpha   90.00
_cell.angle_beta   90.00
_cell.angle_gamma   90.00
#
_symmetry.space_group_name_H-M   'P 1'
#
loop_
_entity.id
_entity.type
_entity.pdbx_description
1 polymer ?
#
loop_
_entity_poly.entity_id
_entity_poly.type
_entity_poly.pdbx_seq_one_letter_code
_entity_poly.pdbx_strand_id
1 'polypeptide(L)'
;LHLLLGKNSRLGHIGSLENYYHFHHSRTFKRSTLSSRGPHNFLRMDPKVDWLQQQEVKRRVKRQVRGEPHALPFNDPVWPNMWYLHCGDKSSRCRSEMNVLAAWQRGYTGKNVVVTILDDGIERNHPDLLQNYDPLASYDVNGNDHDPTPRYDASNENKHGTRCAGEVAAAANNSYCIVGIAYNARIGGIRMLDGDVTDVVEAKSLGIRPDYIDIYSASWGPDDDGKTVDGPGLLAKQAFEHGIKKGRRGLGSIFVWASGNGGREGDYCSCDGYTNSIYTISISSTTENGYKPWYLEECASTLATTYSSGAFYERKIVTTDLRHRCTDGHTGTSVSAPMVAGIIALALEANPLLTWRDVQHLLVKTSRPVHLRAADWKTNGAGHKVSHLYGFGLVDADAIVVEAKKWKAVPPQHICVGSLDRVPKYIRADHVLRASTLSSACADHRDQHVLYLEHVVVRLSISHPRRGDLQISLISPKGTRSQLLARRVFDHSNEGFKGWEFMTVHCWGERAAGEWTLEIHDTPSQVRNPAVQGKTAVNRPQSYFSPCIYSLWRVFLSPLRVSGLGFTWLCETK
;
A
#
# COMPACT_ATOMS: atom_id res chain seq x y z
N LEU A 1 -0.86 50.37 -51.22
CA LEU A 1 -1.97 49.71 -50.47
C LEU A 1 -1.77 48.21 -50.49
N HIS A 2 -1.96 47.56 -49.35
CA HIS A 2 -1.94 46.10 -49.25
C HIS A 2 -3.38 45.57 -49.15
N LEU A 3 -3.76 44.71 -50.09
CA LEU A 3 -5.13 44.23 -50.25
C LEU A 3 -5.29 42.75 -49.88
N LEU A 4 -6.28 42.45 -49.05
CA LEU A 4 -6.66 41.10 -48.69
C LEU A 4 -8.08 40.80 -49.19
N LEU A 5 -8.22 39.74 -49.98
CA LEU A 5 -9.51 39.26 -50.48
C LEU A 5 -9.99 38.10 -49.61
N GLY A 6 -11.04 38.29 -48.82
CA GLY A 6 -11.53 37.26 -47.93
C GLY A 6 -13.02 36.93 -48.06
N LYS A 7 -13.35 35.77 -47.49
CA LYS A 7 -14.63 35.06 -47.66
C LYS A 7 -15.59 35.26 -46.46
N ASN A 8 -15.25 36.13 -45.48
CA ASN A 8 -16.12 36.46 -44.33
C ASN A 8 -15.80 37.86 -43.70
N SER A 9 -16.85 38.70 -43.59
CA SER A 9 -17.06 39.89 -42.73
C SER A 9 -16.25 41.20 -42.93
N ARG A 10 -16.99 42.32 -42.75
CA ARG A 10 -16.76 43.79 -42.87
C ARG A 10 -15.64 44.26 -43.82
N LEU A 11 -16.09 44.99 -44.85
CA LEU A 11 -15.25 45.76 -45.77
C LEU A 11 -14.58 46.91 -45.01
N GLY A 12 -13.26 47.07 -45.15
CA GLY A 12 -12.54 48.19 -44.54
C GLY A 12 -11.12 47.85 -44.06
N HIS A 13 -10.55 48.77 -43.30
CA HIS A 13 -9.22 48.66 -42.70
C HIS A 13 -9.12 47.46 -41.76
N ILE A 14 -8.01 46.71 -41.83
CA ILE A 14 -7.82 45.50 -41.03
C ILE A 14 -7.30 45.88 -39.64
N GLY A 15 -8.22 46.09 -38.70
CA GLY A 15 -7.87 46.40 -37.31
C GLY A 15 -6.98 47.65 -37.24
N SER A 16 -5.83 47.53 -36.58
CA SER A 16 -4.83 48.59 -36.40
C SER A 16 -3.70 48.61 -37.44
N LEU A 17 -3.78 47.82 -38.52
CA LEU A 17 -2.71 47.70 -39.51
C LEU A 17 -2.81 48.78 -40.59
N GLU A 18 -1.98 49.82 -40.51
CA GLU A 18 -1.97 50.93 -41.48
C GLU A 18 -1.79 50.46 -42.93
N ASN A 19 -2.64 50.96 -43.82
CA ASN A 19 -2.63 50.69 -45.27
C ASN A 19 -2.98 49.24 -45.68
N TYR A 20 -3.55 48.43 -44.78
CA TYR A 20 -4.08 47.09 -45.08
C TYR A 20 -5.61 47.08 -45.09
N TYR A 21 -6.18 46.59 -46.18
CA TYR A 21 -7.64 46.63 -46.39
C TYR A 21 -8.19 45.27 -46.79
N HIS A 22 -9.36 44.95 -46.22
CA HIS A 22 -10.08 43.71 -46.50
C HIS A 22 -11.26 43.95 -47.44
N PHE A 23 -11.28 43.19 -48.53
CA PHE A 23 -12.30 43.24 -49.58
C PHE A 23 -13.04 41.90 -49.70
N HIS A 24 -14.35 41.97 -49.92
CA HIS A 24 -15.22 40.82 -50.09
C HIS A 24 -15.85 40.84 -51.48
N HIS A 25 -15.81 39.69 -52.19
CA HIS A 25 -16.43 39.53 -53.49
C HIS A 25 -17.59 38.52 -53.42
N SER A 26 -18.77 38.93 -53.89
CA SER A 26 -20.05 38.19 -53.76
C SER A 26 -20.05 36.79 -54.38
N ARG A 27 -19.18 36.53 -55.37
CA ARG A 27 -19.05 35.22 -56.04
C ARG A 27 -18.06 34.24 -55.38
N THR A 28 -17.53 34.54 -54.19
CA THR A 28 -16.60 33.64 -53.49
C THR A 28 -17.30 32.76 -52.45
N PHE A 29 -17.16 31.43 -52.55
CA PHE A 29 -17.82 30.46 -51.65
C PHE A 29 -17.27 30.52 -50.22
N LYS A 30 -18.15 30.54 -49.20
CA LYS A 30 -17.79 30.54 -47.77
C LYS A 30 -17.08 29.24 -47.36
N ARG A 31 -16.04 29.34 -46.52
CA ARG A 31 -15.29 28.22 -45.89
C ARG A 31 -14.49 27.27 -46.80
N SER A 32 -14.23 27.64 -48.05
CA SER A 32 -13.37 26.83 -48.93
C SER A 32 -11.87 26.99 -48.58
N THR A 33 -11.16 25.85 -48.47
CA THR A 33 -9.70 25.73 -48.24
C THR A 33 -8.86 25.85 -49.51
N LEU A 34 -9.50 26.05 -50.67
CA LEU A 34 -8.83 26.14 -51.97
C LEU A 34 -8.80 27.60 -52.47
N SER A 35 -7.68 27.98 -53.07
CA SER A 35 -7.56 29.23 -53.82
C SER A 35 -8.56 29.26 -54.98
N SER A 36 -9.32 30.35 -55.08
CA SER A 36 -10.17 30.59 -56.26
C SER A 36 -9.37 31.36 -57.28
N ARG A 37 -9.25 30.84 -58.51
CA ARG A 37 -8.71 31.57 -59.66
C ARG A 37 -9.86 32.27 -60.38
N GLY A 38 -9.88 33.61 -60.36
CA GLY A 38 -11.00 34.38 -60.91
C GLY A 38 -10.71 35.88 -61.10
N PRO A 39 -11.72 36.69 -61.42
CA PRO A 39 -11.60 38.09 -61.88
C PRO A 39 -11.00 39.10 -60.88
N HIS A 40 -10.50 38.67 -59.73
CA HIS A 40 -9.92 39.54 -58.72
C HIS A 40 -8.44 39.86 -58.96
N ASN A 41 -7.81 39.23 -59.96
CA ASN A 41 -6.42 39.51 -60.35
C ASN A 41 -6.21 40.92 -60.91
N PHE A 42 -7.25 41.58 -61.44
CA PHE A 42 -7.14 42.96 -61.94
C PHE A 42 -6.82 43.98 -60.83
N LEU A 43 -7.15 43.68 -59.57
CA LEU A 43 -6.78 44.53 -58.42
C LEU A 43 -5.27 44.60 -58.22
N ARG A 44 -4.53 43.57 -58.66
CA ARG A 44 -3.06 43.57 -58.61
C ARG A 44 -2.42 44.46 -59.67
N MET A 45 -3.19 44.91 -60.66
CA MET A 45 -2.72 45.79 -61.74
C MET A 45 -2.96 47.27 -61.42
N ASP A 46 -3.68 47.60 -60.33
CA ASP A 46 -3.84 48.98 -59.90
C ASP A 46 -2.51 49.49 -59.31
N PRO A 47 -1.95 50.62 -59.78
CA PRO A 47 -0.64 51.11 -59.36
C PRO A 47 -0.60 51.52 -57.88
N LYS A 48 -1.75 51.66 -57.21
CA LYS A 48 -1.81 51.90 -55.76
C LYS A 48 -1.80 50.61 -54.94
N VAL A 49 -1.81 49.44 -55.56
CA VAL A 49 -1.85 48.13 -54.88
C VAL A 49 -0.49 47.46 -54.96
N ASP A 50 0.28 47.59 -53.88
CA ASP A 50 1.63 47.04 -53.78
C ASP A 50 1.60 45.52 -53.60
N TRP A 51 0.49 44.99 -53.07
CA TRP A 51 0.38 43.58 -52.74
C TRP A 51 -1.09 43.14 -52.64
N LEU A 52 -1.37 41.94 -53.13
CA LEU A 52 -2.68 41.32 -53.09
C LEU A 52 -2.57 39.86 -52.62
N GLN A 53 -3.32 39.49 -51.59
CA GLN A 53 -3.42 38.09 -51.15
C GLN A 53 -4.87 37.64 -50.91
N GLN A 54 -5.22 36.52 -51.54
CA GLN A 54 -6.46 35.82 -51.23
C GLN A 54 -6.35 35.09 -49.89
N GLN A 55 -7.33 35.30 -49.02
CA GLN A 55 -7.40 34.68 -47.71
C GLN A 55 -8.05 33.30 -47.82
N GLU A 56 -7.25 32.27 -47.54
CA GLU A 56 -7.70 30.89 -47.41
C GLU A 56 -7.95 30.56 -45.93
N VAL A 57 -8.96 29.71 -45.67
CA VAL A 57 -9.22 29.25 -44.31
C VAL A 57 -8.06 28.38 -43.85
N LYS A 58 -7.25 28.89 -42.93
CA LYS A 58 -6.20 28.12 -42.27
C LYS A 58 -6.80 27.24 -41.18
N ARG A 59 -6.48 25.94 -41.17
CA ARG A 59 -6.78 25.05 -40.04
C ARG A 59 -6.01 25.54 -38.82
N ARG A 60 -6.71 26.06 -37.80
CA ARG A 60 -6.12 26.47 -36.52
C ARG A 60 -6.81 25.73 -35.39
N VAL A 61 -6.03 25.02 -34.59
CA VAL A 61 -6.49 24.36 -33.37
C VAL A 61 -6.30 25.35 -32.22
N LYS A 62 -7.25 25.45 -31.30
CA LYS A 62 -7.15 26.32 -30.12
C LYS A 62 -5.99 25.80 -29.27
N ARG A 63 -4.88 26.54 -29.22
CA ARG A 63 -3.83 26.27 -28.21
C ARG A 63 -4.48 26.53 -26.86
N GLN A 64 -4.61 25.50 -26.03
CA GLN A 64 -5.06 25.68 -24.66
C GLN A 64 -4.14 26.70 -23.99
N VAL A 65 -4.76 27.62 -23.27
CA VAL A 65 -4.08 28.66 -22.50
C VAL A 65 -3.21 27.94 -21.48
N ARG A 66 -1.90 28.17 -21.50
CA ARG A 66 -0.96 27.75 -20.46
C ARG A 66 -1.44 28.35 -19.14
N GLY A 67 -2.11 27.54 -18.32
CA GLY A 67 -2.25 27.80 -16.90
C GLY A 67 -1.03 27.24 -16.18
N GLU A 68 -0.35 28.10 -15.41
CA GLU A 68 0.59 27.80 -14.31
C GLU A 68 1.77 26.83 -14.58
N PRO A 69 3.04 27.22 -14.33
CA PRO A 69 4.21 26.37 -14.57
C PRO A 69 4.38 25.12 -13.66
N HIS A 70 3.38 24.68 -12.89
CA HIS A 70 3.61 23.74 -11.76
C HIS A 70 2.75 22.45 -11.75
N ALA A 71 1.89 22.21 -12.74
CA ALA A 71 1.29 20.87 -12.90
C ALA A 71 2.15 20.06 -13.87
N LEU A 72 2.66 18.91 -13.44
CA LEU A 72 3.29 17.93 -14.34
C LEU A 72 2.22 17.47 -15.34
N PRO A 73 2.29 17.86 -16.62
CA PRO A 73 1.25 17.52 -17.58
C PRO A 73 1.58 16.17 -18.20
N PHE A 74 1.05 15.11 -17.60
CA PHE A 74 1.12 13.77 -18.15
C PHE A 74 0.24 13.66 -19.39
N ASN A 75 0.74 13.06 -20.46
CA ASN A 75 -0.03 12.84 -21.70
C ASN A 75 -0.95 11.60 -21.62
N ASP A 76 -0.92 10.90 -20.49
CA ASP A 76 -1.63 9.66 -20.23
C ASP A 76 -3.15 9.94 -20.13
N PRO A 77 -3.99 9.25 -20.92
CA PRO A 77 -5.38 9.64 -21.14
C PRO A 77 -6.28 9.55 -19.91
N VAL A 78 -5.95 8.69 -18.94
CA VAL A 78 -6.71 8.50 -17.70
C VAL A 78 -6.14 9.34 -16.56
N TRP A 79 -5.01 10.04 -16.76
CA TRP A 79 -4.44 10.96 -15.76
C TRP A 79 -5.50 11.87 -15.14
N PRO A 80 -6.39 12.58 -15.89
CA PRO A 80 -7.40 13.45 -15.29
C PRO A 80 -8.35 12.78 -14.27
N ASN A 81 -8.50 11.45 -14.31
CA ASN A 81 -9.35 10.68 -13.42
C ASN A 81 -8.65 10.23 -12.13
N MET A 82 -7.31 10.36 -12.03
CA MET A 82 -6.48 9.93 -10.89
C MET A 82 -6.60 10.86 -9.67
N TRP A 83 -7.81 10.96 -9.14
CA TRP A 83 -8.21 11.87 -8.06
C TRP A 83 -7.43 11.74 -6.75
N TYR A 84 -6.90 10.54 -6.52
CA TYR A 84 -6.07 10.18 -5.36
C TYR A 84 -4.61 10.61 -5.52
N LEU A 85 -4.16 10.99 -6.71
CA LEU A 85 -2.81 11.54 -6.94
C LEU A 85 -2.82 13.05 -7.15
N HIS A 86 -3.87 13.59 -7.77
CA HIS A 86 -3.99 15.01 -8.03
C HIS A 86 -5.45 15.47 -8.09
N CYS A 87 -5.63 16.79 -8.04
CA CYS A 87 -6.92 17.43 -8.11
C CYS A 87 -6.87 18.57 -9.14
N GLY A 88 -7.75 18.53 -10.14
CA GLY A 88 -7.79 19.50 -11.24
C GLY A 88 -8.51 20.83 -10.95
N ASP A 89 -9.22 20.97 -9.83
CA ASP A 89 -10.08 22.13 -9.56
C ASP A 89 -9.57 23.04 -8.43
N LYS A 90 -9.37 24.33 -8.75
CA LYS A 90 -8.96 25.40 -7.82
C LYS A 90 -10.08 25.84 -6.87
N SER A 91 -11.30 25.29 -6.96
CA SER A 91 -12.44 25.57 -6.07
C SER A 91 -12.45 24.66 -4.82
N SER A 92 -11.41 24.81 -4.01
CA SER A 92 -11.40 24.63 -2.53
C SER A 92 -12.01 23.37 -1.86
N ARG A 93 -12.11 22.20 -2.52
CA ARG A 93 -12.45 20.93 -1.81
C ARG A 93 -11.62 19.71 -2.15
N CYS A 94 -10.87 19.72 -3.24
CA CYS A 94 -10.04 18.58 -3.65
C CYS A 94 -8.58 18.90 -3.34
N ARG A 95 -8.03 18.22 -2.34
CA ARG A 95 -6.60 18.07 -2.12
C ARG A 95 -6.37 16.57 -2.02
N SER A 96 -5.64 15.97 -2.96
CA SER A 96 -5.09 14.65 -2.68
C SER A 96 -4.08 14.86 -1.56
N GLU A 97 -4.50 14.55 -0.33
CA GLU A 97 -3.69 14.73 0.87
C GLU A 97 -2.53 13.69 0.94
N MET A 98 -2.39 12.83 -0.07
CA MET A 98 -1.25 11.93 -0.26
C MET A 98 -0.01 12.64 -0.85
N ASN A 99 -0.15 13.86 -1.39
CA ASN A 99 0.95 14.75 -1.80
C ASN A 99 1.99 14.12 -2.76
N VAL A 100 1.59 13.15 -3.60
CA VAL A 100 2.47 12.46 -4.55
C VAL A 100 3.08 13.43 -5.57
N LEU A 101 2.30 14.39 -6.07
CA LEU A 101 2.81 15.43 -6.97
C LEU A 101 3.97 16.24 -6.40
N ALA A 102 3.95 16.53 -5.09
CA ALA A 102 5.01 17.30 -4.45
C ALA A 102 6.31 16.49 -4.35
N ALA A 103 6.23 15.18 -4.08
CA ALA A 103 7.37 14.29 -4.16
C ALA A 103 7.96 14.23 -5.59
N TRP A 104 7.11 14.15 -6.62
CA TRP A 104 7.53 14.19 -8.02
C TRP A 104 8.18 15.51 -8.42
N GLN A 105 7.65 16.66 -7.96
CA GLN A 105 8.26 17.97 -8.17
C GLN A 105 9.65 18.11 -7.53
N ARG A 106 9.95 17.31 -6.50
CA ARG A 106 11.30 17.21 -5.92
C ARG A 106 12.23 16.26 -6.67
N GLY A 107 11.73 15.58 -7.71
CA GLY A 107 12.48 14.66 -8.55
C GLY A 107 12.46 13.20 -8.08
N TYR A 108 11.63 12.84 -7.10
CA TYR A 108 11.47 11.44 -6.67
C TYR A 108 10.38 10.78 -7.49
N THR A 109 10.71 9.68 -8.17
CA THR A 109 9.84 8.97 -9.11
C THR A 109 9.91 7.44 -8.97
N GLY A 110 10.64 6.95 -7.96
CA GLY A 110 10.88 5.53 -7.69
C GLY A 110 12.14 4.98 -8.35
N LYS A 111 12.99 5.84 -8.93
CA LYS A 111 14.11 5.40 -9.75
C LYS A 111 15.07 4.51 -8.96
N ASN A 112 15.52 3.43 -9.61
CA ASN A 112 16.44 2.41 -9.06
C ASN A 112 15.87 1.56 -7.92
N VAL A 113 14.59 1.71 -7.56
CA VAL A 113 13.92 0.85 -6.59
C VAL A 113 13.22 -0.30 -7.32
N VAL A 114 13.26 -1.48 -6.73
CA VAL A 114 12.64 -2.70 -7.26
C VAL A 114 11.45 -3.10 -6.40
N VAL A 115 10.26 -3.13 -7.00
CA VAL A 115 9.02 -3.57 -6.35
C VAL A 115 8.53 -4.85 -7.01
N THR A 116 8.01 -5.79 -6.23
CA THR A 116 7.28 -6.96 -6.75
C THR A 116 5.89 -7.05 -6.17
N ILE A 117 4.94 -7.48 -7.00
CA ILE A 117 3.57 -7.82 -6.60
C ILE A 117 3.48 -9.34 -6.36
N LEU A 118 3.11 -9.77 -5.16
CA LEU A 118 2.89 -11.19 -4.82
C LEU A 118 1.40 -11.51 -5.01
N ASP A 119 1.00 -12.08 -6.16
CA ASP A 119 -0.42 -12.15 -6.53
C ASP A 119 -0.72 -13.22 -7.59
N ASP A 120 -1.75 -13.01 -8.42
CA ASP A 120 -2.22 -13.87 -9.52
C ASP A 120 -1.42 -13.75 -10.83
N GLY A 121 -0.38 -12.92 -10.83
CA GLY A 121 0.53 -12.68 -11.95
C GLY A 121 0.55 -11.22 -12.41
N ILE A 122 1.44 -10.93 -13.36
CA ILE A 122 1.60 -9.60 -13.97
C ILE A 122 1.63 -9.72 -15.49
N GLU A 123 0.75 -8.99 -16.18
CA GLU A 123 0.76 -8.90 -17.63
C GLU A 123 2.00 -8.10 -18.10
N ARG A 124 3.15 -8.78 -18.16
CA ARG A 124 4.47 -8.17 -18.40
C ARG A 124 4.58 -7.39 -19.71
N ASN A 125 3.72 -7.68 -20.68
CA ASN A 125 3.65 -7.01 -21.98
C ASN A 125 2.56 -5.93 -22.06
N HIS A 126 1.90 -5.60 -20.94
CA HIS A 126 0.95 -4.50 -20.88
C HIS A 126 1.63 -3.20 -21.33
N PRO A 127 1.06 -2.40 -22.25
CA PRO A 127 1.71 -1.21 -22.80
C PRO A 127 2.19 -0.21 -21.75
N ASP A 128 1.47 -0.17 -20.64
CA ASP A 128 1.77 0.71 -19.50
C ASP A 128 2.78 0.12 -18.49
N LEU A 129 3.08 -1.18 -18.55
CA LEU A 129 4.02 -1.83 -17.62
C LEU A 129 5.33 -2.21 -18.31
N LEU A 130 5.31 -2.45 -19.63
CA LEU A 130 6.42 -3.02 -20.39
C LEU A 130 7.75 -2.27 -20.20
N GLN A 131 7.71 -0.94 -20.09
CA GLN A 131 8.92 -0.14 -19.89
C GLN A 131 9.58 -0.36 -18.53
N ASN A 132 8.76 -0.61 -17.50
CA ASN A 132 9.20 -0.74 -16.12
C ASN A 132 9.28 -2.20 -15.65
N TYR A 133 8.76 -3.14 -16.45
CA TYR A 133 8.77 -4.56 -16.13
C TYR A 133 10.19 -5.09 -15.91
N ASP A 134 10.36 -5.83 -14.83
CA ASP A 134 11.63 -6.41 -14.44
C ASP A 134 11.53 -7.94 -14.28
N PRO A 135 12.13 -8.73 -15.18
CA PRO A 135 12.15 -10.19 -15.06
C PRO A 135 13.01 -10.65 -13.87
N LEU A 136 13.93 -9.83 -13.36
CA LEU A 136 14.68 -10.14 -12.14
C LEU A 136 13.83 -9.95 -10.87
N ALA A 137 12.73 -9.20 -10.95
CA ALA A 137 11.77 -9.08 -9.87
C ALA A 137 10.59 -10.06 -10.01
N SER A 138 10.65 -11.00 -10.95
CA SER A 138 9.51 -11.81 -11.35
C SER A 138 9.78 -13.32 -11.32
N TYR A 139 8.74 -14.10 -11.04
CA TYR A 139 8.75 -15.57 -11.08
C TYR A 139 7.32 -16.13 -11.11
N ASP A 140 7.09 -17.28 -11.73
CA ASP A 140 5.84 -18.02 -11.60
C ASP A 140 6.05 -19.22 -10.67
N VAL A 141 5.49 -19.15 -9.46
CA VAL A 141 5.58 -20.23 -8.46
C VAL A 141 4.57 -21.33 -8.78
N ASN A 142 3.40 -20.99 -9.35
CA ASN A 142 2.38 -21.96 -9.74
C ASN A 142 2.84 -22.78 -10.96
N GLY A 143 3.42 -22.12 -11.97
CA GLY A 143 3.98 -22.72 -13.18
C GLY A 143 5.41 -23.25 -13.02
N ASN A 144 6.12 -22.82 -11.98
CA ASN A 144 7.54 -23.10 -11.72
C ASN A 144 8.47 -22.68 -12.88
N ASP A 145 8.30 -21.44 -13.35
CA ASP A 145 9.12 -20.84 -14.39
C ASP A 145 9.34 -19.33 -14.16
N HIS A 146 9.95 -18.63 -15.12
CA HIS A 146 10.29 -17.21 -15.00
C HIS A 146 9.26 -16.25 -15.62
N ASP A 147 8.15 -16.75 -16.14
CA ASP A 147 7.12 -15.96 -16.81
C ASP A 147 5.87 -15.80 -15.92
N PRO A 148 5.74 -14.69 -15.16
CA PRO A 148 4.61 -14.49 -14.26
C PRO A 148 3.32 -14.07 -14.99
N THR A 149 3.23 -14.27 -16.31
CA THR A 149 2.08 -13.82 -17.11
C THR A 149 0.80 -14.51 -16.59
N PRO A 150 -0.27 -13.76 -16.29
CA PRO A 150 -1.51 -14.33 -15.80
C PRO A 150 -2.13 -15.29 -16.80
N ARG A 151 -2.81 -16.33 -16.30
CA ARG A 151 -3.65 -17.17 -17.14
C ARG A 151 -4.88 -16.37 -17.58
N TYR A 152 -5.08 -16.28 -18.90
CA TYR A 152 -6.26 -15.65 -19.48
C TYR A 152 -7.43 -16.61 -19.55
N ASP A 153 -8.58 -16.20 -19.01
CA ASP A 153 -9.84 -16.91 -19.14
C ASP A 153 -11.02 -15.94 -19.36
N ALA A 154 -12.22 -16.50 -19.47
CA ALA A 154 -13.42 -15.71 -19.74
C ALA A 154 -13.85 -14.83 -18.54
N SER A 155 -13.57 -15.26 -17.30
CA SER A 155 -13.89 -14.51 -16.08
C SER A 155 -12.94 -13.34 -15.83
N ASN A 156 -11.72 -13.40 -16.38
CA ASN A 156 -10.60 -12.53 -16.03
C ASN A 156 -10.43 -12.48 -14.51
N GLU A 157 -10.31 -13.66 -13.89
CA GLU A 157 -10.07 -13.76 -12.45
C GLU A 157 -8.65 -13.30 -12.11
N ASN A 158 -7.66 -13.69 -12.93
CA ASN A 158 -6.24 -13.36 -12.73
C ASN A 158 -5.85 -11.96 -13.25
N LYS A 159 -6.63 -10.93 -12.88
CA LYS A 159 -6.38 -9.53 -13.29
C LYS A 159 -5.78 -8.69 -12.16
N HIS A 160 -5.77 -9.21 -10.94
CA HIS A 160 -5.57 -8.46 -9.72
C HIS A 160 -4.12 -7.95 -9.62
N GLY A 161 -3.12 -8.81 -9.80
CA GLY A 161 -1.71 -8.44 -9.76
C GLY A 161 -1.32 -7.43 -10.85
N THR A 162 -1.91 -7.53 -12.04
CA THR A 162 -1.71 -6.54 -13.13
C THR A 162 -2.27 -5.17 -12.75
N ARG A 163 -3.41 -5.11 -12.05
CA ARG A 163 -3.98 -3.85 -11.56
C ARG A 163 -3.12 -3.21 -10.48
N CYS A 164 -2.68 -4.01 -9.50
CA CYS A 164 -1.79 -3.55 -8.44
C CYS A 164 -0.43 -3.06 -8.97
N ALA A 165 0.13 -3.74 -9.97
CA ALA A 165 1.39 -3.33 -10.60
C ALA A 165 1.31 -1.94 -11.26
N GLY A 166 0.17 -1.62 -11.89
CA GLY A 166 -0.06 -0.30 -12.49
C GLY A 166 -0.09 0.83 -11.47
N GLU A 167 -0.68 0.59 -10.30
CA GLU A 167 -0.72 1.60 -9.22
C GLU A 167 0.68 1.96 -8.73
N VAL A 168 1.58 0.97 -8.67
CA VAL A 168 2.98 1.19 -8.31
C VAL A 168 3.73 1.89 -9.43
N ALA A 169 3.75 1.31 -10.63
CA ALA A 169 4.78 1.62 -11.63
C ALA A 169 4.28 1.59 -13.08
N ALA A 170 3.01 1.91 -13.35
CA ALA A 170 2.60 2.29 -14.69
C ALA A 170 3.49 3.42 -15.24
N ALA A 171 3.91 3.29 -16.49
CA ALA A 171 4.85 4.19 -17.12
C ALA A 171 4.21 5.56 -17.36
N ALA A 172 4.98 6.62 -17.12
CA ALA A 172 4.52 7.96 -17.37
C ALA A 172 4.77 8.41 -18.82
N ASN A 173 3.89 9.28 -19.33
CA ASN A 173 4.04 9.98 -20.59
C ASN A 173 4.10 9.07 -21.84
N ASN A 174 3.49 7.90 -21.79
CA ASN A 174 3.45 6.95 -22.91
C ASN A 174 2.16 7.06 -23.75
N SER A 175 1.29 8.02 -23.44
CA SER A 175 -0.03 8.24 -24.06
C SER A 175 -0.98 7.05 -23.88
N TYR A 176 -0.80 6.28 -22.82
CA TYR A 176 -1.57 5.08 -22.51
C TYR A 176 -1.99 5.10 -21.04
N CYS A 177 -3.21 4.67 -20.76
CA CYS A 177 -3.75 4.50 -19.41
C CYS A 177 -3.40 5.58 -18.37
N ILE A 178 -2.64 5.23 -17.32
CA ILE A 178 -2.45 5.98 -16.07
C ILE A 178 -0.96 6.28 -15.82
N VAL A 179 -0.62 6.78 -14.64
CA VAL A 179 0.76 6.97 -14.19
C VAL A 179 0.93 6.34 -12.81
N GLY A 180 1.87 5.41 -12.65
CA GLY A 180 2.14 4.78 -11.36
C GLY A 180 2.73 5.78 -10.35
N ILE A 181 2.52 5.57 -9.05
CA ILE A 181 3.07 6.44 -7.99
C ILE A 181 4.61 6.54 -8.11
N ALA A 182 5.24 5.42 -8.42
CA ALA A 182 6.67 5.26 -8.65
C ALA A 182 6.92 4.88 -10.12
N TYR A 183 6.47 5.73 -11.05
CA TYR A 183 6.51 5.48 -12.50
C TYR A 183 7.90 5.27 -13.14
N ASN A 184 8.99 5.41 -12.39
CA ASN A 184 10.36 5.05 -12.81
C ASN A 184 10.98 3.91 -11.97
N ALA A 185 10.21 3.29 -11.06
CA ALA A 185 10.62 2.07 -10.39
C ALA A 185 10.58 0.89 -11.36
N ARG A 186 11.35 -0.15 -11.02
CA ARG A 186 11.24 -1.46 -11.66
C ARG A 186 10.13 -2.25 -10.99
N ILE A 187 9.28 -2.91 -11.78
CA ILE A 187 8.13 -3.66 -11.29
C ILE A 187 8.17 -5.11 -11.78
N GLY A 188 8.08 -6.04 -10.84
CA GLY A 188 7.92 -7.46 -11.13
C GLY A 188 6.60 -8.00 -10.60
N GLY A 189 6.36 -9.27 -10.90
CA GLY A 189 5.23 -10.02 -10.34
C GLY A 189 5.64 -11.45 -10.02
N ILE A 190 5.15 -11.93 -8.89
CA ILE A 190 5.29 -13.32 -8.47
C ILE A 190 3.92 -13.94 -8.52
N ARG A 191 3.69 -14.78 -9.53
CA ARG A 191 2.43 -15.52 -9.72
C ARG A 191 2.40 -16.69 -8.74
N MET A 192 1.54 -16.59 -7.74
CA MET A 192 1.45 -17.59 -6.66
C MET A 192 0.00 -17.88 -6.22
N LEU A 193 -0.99 -17.05 -6.61
CA LEU A 193 -2.41 -17.22 -6.25
C LEU A 193 -3.26 -17.99 -7.28
N ASP A 194 -2.75 -18.24 -8.50
CA ASP A 194 -3.51 -18.98 -9.54
C ASP A 194 -3.24 -20.49 -9.43
N GLY A 195 -3.51 -21.04 -8.24
CA GLY A 195 -3.30 -22.45 -7.88
C GLY A 195 -3.36 -22.69 -6.37
N ASP A 196 -3.05 -23.91 -5.94
CA ASP A 196 -3.04 -24.25 -4.51
C ASP A 196 -1.96 -23.46 -3.76
N VAL A 197 -2.38 -22.64 -2.80
CA VAL A 197 -1.48 -21.88 -1.94
C VAL A 197 -1.14 -22.72 -0.71
N THR A 198 0.13 -23.06 -0.57
CA THR A 198 0.68 -23.82 0.57
C THR A 198 1.78 -23.02 1.27
N ASP A 199 2.14 -23.38 2.51
CA ASP A 199 3.24 -22.75 3.25
C ASP A 199 4.57 -22.71 2.43
N VAL A 200 4.83 -23.73 1.59
CA VAL A 200 5.99 -23.74 0.69
C VAL A 200 5.86 -22.70 -0.43
N VAL A 201 4.67 -22.56 -1.02
CA VAL A 201 4.40 -21.57 -2.08
C VAL A 201 4.57 -20.16 -1.52
N GLU A 202 4.01 -19.89 -0.35
CA GLU A 202 4.15 -18.60 0.35
C GLU A 202 5.62 -18.32 0.69
N ALA A 203 6.32 -19.27 1.32
CA ALA A 203 7.71 -19.10 1.72
C ALA A 203 8.64 -18.85 0.52
N LYS A 204 8.45 -19.59 -0.58
CA LYS A 204 9.18 -19.35 -1.83
C LYS A 204 8.89 -17.94 -2.35
N SER A 205 7.62 -17.55 -2.42
CA SER A 205 7.19 -16.24 -2.92
C SER A 205 7.81 -15.08 -2.14
N LEU A 206 7.73 -15.14 -0.80
CA LEU A 206 8.32 -14.16 0.12
C LEU A 206 9.86 -14.14 0.05
N GLY A 207 10.48 -15.27 -0.29
CA GLY A 207 11.93 -15.47 -0.32
C GLY A 207 12.58 -15.29 -1.70
N ILE A 208 11.84 -14.88 -2.74
CA ILE A 208 12.43 -14.66 -4.07
C ILE A 208 13.33 -13.44 -4.05
N ARG A 209 14.61 -13.65 -4.37
CA ARG A 209 15.63 -12.60 -4.60
C ARG A 209 15.62 -11.44 -3.59
N PRO A 210 15.70 -11.72 -2.28
CA PRO A 210 15.68 -10.69 -1.24
C PRO A 210 16.88 -9.73 -1.30
N ASP A 211 17.97 -10.10 -1.98
CA ASP A 211 19.12 -9.21 -2.22
C ASP A 211 18.94 -8.21 -3.37
N TYR A 212 17.88 -8.38 -4.17
CA TYR A 212 17.60 -7.57 -5.36
C TYR A 212 16.28 -6.79 -5.24
N ILE A 213 15.22 -7.44 -4.76
CA ILE A 213 13.90 -6.84 -4.59
C ILE A 213 13.90 -6.01 -3.31
N ASP A 214 13.47 -4.75 -3.39
CA ASP A 214 13.39 -3.87 -2.23
C ASP A 214 12.06 -4.03 -1.49
N ILE A 215 10.96 -4.05 -2.24
CA ILE A 215 9.60 -3.97 -1.70
C ILE A 215 8.74 -5.10 -2.26
N TYR A 216 8.04 -5.81 -1.38
CA TYR A 216 7.07 -6.85 -1.69
C TYR A 216 5.70 -6.33 -1.31
N SER A 217 4.78 -6.24 -2.27
CA SER A 217 3.39 -5.84 -2.02
C SER A 217 2.49 -7.06 -2.14
N ALA A 218 1.64 -7.28 -1.14
CA ALA A 218 0.70 -8.38 -1.10
C ALA A 218 -0.64 -7.94 -0.49
N SER A 219 -1.70 -8.66 -0.85
CA SER A 219 -3.05 -8.40 -0.35
C SER A 219 -3.89 -9.67 -0.15
N TRP A 220 -3.20 -10.80 -0.02
CA TRP A 220 -3.79 -12.09 0.30
C TRP A 220 -3.61 -12.40 1.79
N GLY A 221 -4.39 -13.33 2.30
CA GLY A 221 -4.39 -13.74 3.70
C GLY A 221 -5.41 -14.86 3.89
N PRO A 222 -5.79 -15.15 5.14
CA PRO A 222 -6.92 -16.03 5.42
C PRO A 222 -8.22 -15.48 4.83
N ASP A 223 -9.27 -16.31 4.81
CA ASP A 223 -10.59 -15.85 4.37
C ASP A 223 -11.11 -14.73 5.28
N ASP A 224 -11.47 -13.59 4.66
CA ASP A 224 -12.05 -12.39 5.28
C ASP A 224 -13.53 -12.60 5.69
N ASP A 225 -13.85 -13.72 6.35
CA ASP A 225 -15.22 -14.20 6.58
C ASP A 225 -15.78 -13.87 7.96
N GLY A 226 -15.01 -13.17 8.80
CA GLY A 226 -15.36 -12.84 10.18
C GLY A 226 -15.26 -14.01 11.15
N LYS A 227 -14.64 -15.14 10.76
CA LYS A 227 -14.57 -16.38 11.57
C LYS A 227 -13.17 -16.97 11.62
N THR A 228 -12.45 -16.88 10.52
CA THR A 228 -11.13 -17.48 10.35
C THR A 228 -10.11 -16.85 11.30
N VAL A 229 -9.18 -17.66 11.81
CA VAL A 229 -8.00 -17.21 12.54
C VAL A 229 -6.86 -18.05 12.00
N ASP A 230 -6.02 -17.45 11.17
CA ASP A 230 -4.91 -18.15 10.54
C ASP A 230 -3.82 -17.17 10.15
N GLY A 231 -2.64 -17.67 9.82
CA GLY A 231 -1.51 -16.84 9.44
C GLY A 231 -0.37 -17.66 8.87
N PRO A 232 0.83 -17.06 8.74
CA PRO A 232 1.93 -17.72 8.06
C PRO A 232 2.31 -19.03 8.76
N GLY A 233 2.46 -20.06 7.95
CA GLY A 233 3.02 -21.34 8.36
C GLY A 233 4.48 -21.21 8.80
N LEU A 234 5.11 -22.35 9.10
CA LEU A 234 6.47 -22.35 9.64
C LEU A 234 7.46 -21.78 8.62
N LEU A 235 7.33 -22.17 7.35
CA LEU A 235 8.24 -21.76 6.29
C LEU A 235 8.02 -20.30 5.91
N ALA A 236 6.78 -19.84 5.81
CA ALA A 236 6.46 -18.44 5.53
C ALA A 236 6.98 -17.52 6.64
N LYS A 237 6.85 -17.92 7.92
CA LYS A 237 7.47 -17.19 9.05
C LYS A 237 8.99 -17.11 8.94
N GLN A 238 9.65 -18.22 8.58
CA GLN A 238 11.09 -18.22 8.34
C GLN A 238 11.49 -17.34 7.15
N ALA A 239 10.67 -17.29 6.10
CA ALA A 239 10.90 -16.44 4.93
C ALA A 239 10.81 -14.95 5.31
N PHE A 240 9.81 -14.54 6.10
CA PHE A 240 9.75 -13.18 6.65
C PHE A 240 10.98 -12.84 7.48
N GLU A 241 11.37 -13.72 8.42
CA GLU A 241 12.56 -13.51 9.25
C GLU A 241 13.85 -13.43 8.44
N HIS A 242 13.97 -14.26 7.40
CA HIS A 242 15.11 -14.20 6.50
C HIS A 242 15.12 -12.88 5.71
N GLY A 243 13.97 -12.48 5.17
CA GLY A 243 13.78 -11.23 4.43
C GLY A 243 14.19 -10.01 5.27
N ILE A 244 13.68 -9.87 6.50
CA ILE A 244 14.00 -8.71 7.35
C ILE A 244 15.44 -8.72 7.88
N LYS A 245 16.09 -9.89 8.01
CA LYS A 245 17.49 -10.01 8.50
C LYS A 245 18.54 -9.91 7.40
N LYS A 246 18.24 -10.42 6.19
CA LYS A 246 19.23 -10.62 5.11
C LYS A 246 18.89 -9.83 3.86
N GLY A 247 17.60 -9.62 3.58
CA GLY A 247 17.16 -8.87 2.42
C GLY A 247 17.75 -7.46 2.35
N ARG A 248 17.86 -6.94 1.14
CA ARG A 248 18.48 -5.64 0.84
C ARG A 248 19.86 -5.51 1.51
N ARG A 249 20.65 -6.59 1.45
CA ARG A 249 22.01 -6.68 2.03
C ARG A 249 22.05 -6.38 3.53
N GLY A 250 21.03 -6.82 4.27
CA GLY A 250 20.90 -6.63 5.71
C GLY A 250 20.12 -5.39 6.14
N LEU A 251 19.63 -4.56 5.22
CA LEU A 251 18.67 -3.49 5.53
C LEU A 251 17.26 -4.05 5.81
N GLY A 252 16.99 -5.26 5.32
CA GLY A 252 15.73 -5.99 5.44
C GLY A 252 14.76 -5.68 4.30
N SER A 253 14.18 -6.74 3.72
CA SER A 253 13.06 -6.65 2.79
C SER A 253 11.89 -5.90 3.41
N ILE A 254 11.18 -5.11 2.60
CA ILE A 254 10.00 -4.37 3.04
C ILE A 254 8.76 -5.09 2.53
N PHE A 255 7.93 -5.61 3.44
CA PHE A 255 6.68 -6.27 3.12
C PHE A 255 5.51 -5.33 3.40
N VAL A 256 4.75 -4.96 2.38
CA VAL A 256 3.54 -4.12 2.47
C VAL A 256 2.32 -5.00 2.27
N TRP A 257 1.36 -4.90 3.18
CA TRP A 257 0.21 -5.80 3.24
C TRP A 257 -1.11 -5.05 3.34
N ALA A 258 -2.11 -5.50 2.59
CA ALA A 258 -3.48 -4.97 2.73
C ALA A 258 -4.12 -5.51 4.00
N SER A 259 -4.86 -4.68 4.74
CA SER A 259 -5.44 -5.05 6.04
C SER A 259 -6.69 -5.95 5.98
N GLY A 260 -7.09 -6.48 4.82
CA GLY A 260 -8.29 -7.32 4.67
C GLY A 260 -9.55 -6.59 4.22
N ASN A 261 -10.56 -7.33 3.75
CA ASN A 261 -11.83 -6.84 3.18
C ASN A 261 -13.10 -7.36 3.90
N GLY A 262 -12.97 -7.97 5.08
CA GLY A 262 -14.05 -8.60 5.85
C GLY A 262 -14.88 -7.66 6.72
N GLY A 263 -14.86 -6.35 6.45
CA GLY A 263 -15.54 -5.35 7.26
C GLY A 263 -17.06 -5.54 7.35
N ARG A 264 -17.71 -6.08 6.30
CA ARG A 264 -19.16 -6.36 6.28
C ARG A 264 -19.50 -7.61 7.09
N GLU A 265 -18.57 -8.53 7.15
CA GLU A 265 -18.60 -9.78 7.89
C GLU A 265 -18.24 -9.54 9.38
N GLY A 266 -17.85 -8.31 9.74
CA GLY A 266 -17.44 -7.97 11.09
C GLY A 266 -16.13 -8.66 11.47
N ASP A 267 -15.24 -8.84 10.51
CA ASP A 267 -13.90 -9.36 10.74
C ASP A 267 -12.99 -8.33 11.41
N TYR A 268 -11.84 -8.81 11.87
CA TYR A 268 -10.87 -8.03 12.61
C TYR A 268 -9.46 -8.51 12.26
N CYS A 269 -8.69 -7.68 11.59
CA CYS A 269 -7.41 -8.08 10.97
C CYS A 269 -6.33 -8.58 11.95
N SER A 270 -6.52 -8.46 13.27
CA SER A 270 -5.67 -9.16 14.25
C SER A 270 -5.75 -10.69 14.17
N CYS A 271 -6.79 -11.22 13.51
CA CYS A 271 -7.02 -12.64 13.28
C CYS A 271 -6.33 -13.15 11.99
N ASP A 272 -5.77 -12.24 11.21
CA ASP A 272 -4.88 -12.52 10.09
C ASP A 272 -3.42 -12.34 10.54
N GLY A 273 -2.68 -13.45 10.62
CA GLY A 273 -1.29 -13.45 11.05
C GLY A 273 -0.31 -12.80 10.07
N TYR A 274 -0.69 -12.53 8.82
CA TYR A 274 0.13 -11.79 7.86
C TYR A 274 0.10 -10.30 8.18
N THR A 275 -1.07 -9.68 8.30
CA THR A 275 -1.22 -8.26 8.63
C THR A 275 -0.90 -7.94 10.09
N ASN A 276 -1.02 -8.91 10.99
CA ASN A 276 -0.69 -8.78 12.40
C ASN A 276 0.78 -9.11 12.72
N SER A 277 1.59 -9.45 11.73
CA SER A 277 3.05 -9.63 11.87
C SER A 277 3.77 -8.31 12.08
N ILE A 278 4.84 -8.29 12.88
CA ILE A 278 5.71 -7.10 13.01
C ILE A 278 6.53 -6.83 11.74
N TYR A 279 6.67 -7.86 10.89
CA TYR A 279 7.51 -7.81 9.68
C TYR A 279 6.77 -7.21 8.47
N THR A 280 5.46 -7.04 8.57
CA THR A 280 4.63 -6.47 7.53
C THR A 280 4.19 -5.05 7.91
N ILE A 281 4.01 -4.22 6.89
CA ILE A 281 3.42 -2.89 6.99
C ILE A 281 1.96 -3.05 6.57
N SER A 282 1.07 -3.24 7.55
CA SER A 282 -0.36 -3.38 7.32
C SER A 282 -0.99 -2.02 7.00
N ILE A 283 -1.67 -1.94 5.84
CA ILE A 283 -2.24 -0.72 5.26
C ILE A 283 -3.74 -0.89 5.08
N SER A 284 -4.48 0.07 5.61
CA SER A 284 -5.93 0.15 5.45
C SER A 284 -6.35 1.17 4.38
N SER A 285 -7.66 1.37 4.22
CA SER A 285 -8.26 2.20 3.17
C SER A 285 -9.13 3.32 3.69
N THR A 286 -9.22 4.41 2.94
CA THR A 286 -10.24 5.42 3.13
C THR A 286 -10.95 5.74 1.82
N THR A 287 -12.20 6.17 1.90
CA THR A 287 -12.93 6.64 0.71
C THR A 287 -12.45 8.03 0.30
N GLU A 288 -12.87 8.47 -0.89
CA GLU A 288 -12.63 9.83 -1.38
C GLU A 288 -12.99 10.92 -0.36
N ASN A 289 -14.05 10.71 0.43
CA ASN A 289 -14.55 11.68 1.41
C ASN A 289 -14.01 11.46 2.83
N GLY A 290 -13.03 10.56 2.99
CA GLY A 290 -12.38 10.26 4.27
C GLY A 290 -13.19 9.36 5.18
N TYR A 291 -14.22 8.66 4.68
CA TYR A 291 -15.01 7.72 5.47
C TYR A 291 -14.38 6.32 5.47
N LYS A 292 -14.81 5.51 6.44
CA LYS A 292 -14.49 4.08 6.51
C LYS A 292 -15.20 3.37 5.34
N PRO A 293 -14.49 2.70 4.43
CA PRO A 293 -15.11 1.84 3.43
C PRO A 293 -15.85 0.66 4.07
N TRP A 294 -16.88 0.13 3.41
CA TRP A 294 -17.73 -0.94 3.95
C TRP A 294 -16.98 -2.28 4.16
N TYR A 295 -15.90 -2.50 3.41
CA TYR A 295 -15.05 -3.69 3.49
C TYR A 295 -13.91 -3.56 4.50
N LEU A 296 -13.68 -2.37 5.08
CA LEU A 296 -12.51 -2.15 5.94
C LEU A 296 -12.59 -2.99 7.23
N GLU A 297 -11.51 -3.72 7.49
CA GLU A 297 -11.23 -4.36 8.77
C GLU A 297 -10.45 -3.43 9.68
N GLU A 298 -10.88 -3.36 10.94
CA GLU A 298 -10.23 -2.55 11.96
C GLU A 298 -9.25 -3.44 12.73
N CYS A 299 -8.07 -2.93 13.07
CA CYS A 299 -7.18 -3.61 14.02
C CYS A 299 -6.07 -2.69 14.52
N ALA A 300 -5.51 -3.04 15.68
CA ALA A 300 -4.44 -2.29 16.30
C ALA A 300 -3.06 -2.49 15.65
N SER A 301 -2.95 -3.41 14.67
CA SER A 301 -1.74 -3.70 13.88
C SER A 301 -1.60 -2.83 12.63
N THR A 302 -2.69 -2.21 12.15
CA THR A 302 -2.68 -1.30 11.00
C THR A 302 -1.77 -0.09 11.27
N LEU A 303 -0.81 0.14 10.37
CA LEU A 303 0.17 1.22 10.51
C LEU A 303 -0.31 2.53 9.90
N ALA A 304 -0.87 2.49 8.69
CA ALA A 304 -1.28 3.68 7.95
C ALA A 304 -2.41 3.38 6.96
N THR A 305 -2.79 4.38 6.17
CA THR A 305 -3.92 4.30 5.23
C THR A 305 -3.64 5.05 3.93
N THR A 306 -4.24 4.60 2.84
CA THR A 306 -4.33 5.35 1.58
C THR A 306 -5.77 5.37 1.05
N TYR A 307 -6.00 6.13 -0.01
CA TYR A 307 -7.28 6.12 -0.70
C TYR A 307 -7.56 4.76 -1.34
N SER A 308 -8.83 4.40 -1.40
CA SER A 308 -9.35 3.31 -2.21
C SER A 308 -10.79 3.65 -2.63
N SER A 309 -11.58 2.64 -2.95
CA SER A 309 -13.01 2.77 -3.24
C SER A 309 -13.85 2.99 -1.98
N GLY A 310 -15.14 3.28 -2.17
CA GLY A 310 -16.09 3.46 -1.09
C GLY A 310 -17.50 3.03 -1.47
N ALA A 311 -18.46 3.89 -1.18
CA ALA A 311 -19.84 3.70 -1.62
C ALA A 311 -19.93 3.70 -3.16
N PHE A 312 -21.04 3.18 -3.71
CA PHE A 312 -21.22 3.03 -5.16
C PHE A 312 -21.14 4.34 -5.96
N TYR A 313 -21.38 5.48 -5.30
CA TYR A 313 -21.32 6.82 -5.89
C TYR A 313 -19.96 7.51 -5.70
N GLU A 314 -19.06 6.93 -4.90
CA GLU A 314 -17.70 7.45 -4.72
C GLU A 314 -16.80 6.92 -5.84
N ARG A 315 -15.78 7.71 -6.17
CA ARG A 315 -14.81 7.31 -7.19
C ARG A 315 -14.00 6.11 -6.71
N LYS A 316 -13.58 5.29 -7.66
CA LYS A 316 -12.73 4.12 -7.46
C LYS A 316 -11.33 4.41 -8.00
N ILE A 317 -10.45 3.42 -7.93
CA ILE A 317 -9.08 3.56 -8.41
C ILE A 317 -9.00 3.16 -9.88
N VAL A 318 -8.29 3.99 -10.65
CA VAL A 318 -8.01 3.77 -12.05
C VAL A 318 -6.63 3.15 -12.19
N THR A 319 -6.49 2.09 -12.98
CA THR A 319 -5.19 1.43 -13.17
C THR A 319 -5.19 0.58 -14.44
N THR A 320 -4.05 -0.03 -14.74
CA THR A 320 -3.88 -1.06 -15.76
C THR A 320 -4.80 -2.24 -15.50
N ASP A 321 -5.22 -2.96 -16.54
CA ASP A 321 -6.09 -4.11 -16.43
C ASP A 321 -5.68 -5.18 -17.44
N LEU A 322 -6.05 -6.43 -17.15
CA LEU A 322 -5.71 -7.56 -17.98
C LEU A 322 -6.18 -7.35 -19.44
N ARG A 323 -5.45 -7.93 -20.39
CA ARG A 323 -5.68 -7.84 -21.85
C ARG A 323 -5.37 -6.47 -22.41
N HIS A 324 -4.34 -5.82 -21.89
CA HIS A 324 -3.89 -4.49 -22.35
C HIS A 324 -5.04 -3.49 -22.27
N ARG A 325 -5.64 -3.35 -21.08
CA ARG A 325 -6.78 -2.45 -20.85
C ARG A 325 -6.52 -1.53 -19.68
N CYS A 326 -7.44 -0.58 -19.52
CA CYS A 326 -7.55 0.23 -18.31
C CYS A 326 -8.83 -0.12 -17.60
N THR A 327 -8.80 -0.04 -16.28
CA THR A 327 -9.99 -0.09 -15.45
C THR A 327 -10.14 1.21 -14.67
N ASP A 328 -11.38 1.61 -14.42
CA ASP A 328 -11.78 2.64 -13.48
C ASP A 328 -12.50 2.04 -12.25
N GLY A 329 -12.37 0.73 -12.06
CA GLY A 329 -13.18 -0.05 -11.14
C GLY A 329 -12.37 -0.92 -10.18
N HIS A 330 -11.12 -0.58 -9.87
CA HIS A 330 -10.36 -1.30 -8.85
C HIS A 330 -10.77 -0.84 -7.43
N THR A 331 -10.93 -1.79 -6.51
CA THR A 331 -11.59 -1.63 -5.20
C THR A 331 -10.96 -2.53 -4.16
N GLY A 332 -11.21 -2.25 -2.87
CA GLY A 332 -10.74 -3.07 -1.75
C GLY A 332 -9.48 -2.50 -1.08
N THR A 333 -9.07 -3.08 0.05
CA THR A 333 -7.79 -2.74 0.69
C THR A 333 -6.58 -3.19 -0.12
N SER A 334 -6.78 -4.10 -1.07
CA SER A 334 -5.74 -4.59 -1.99
C SER A 334 -5.18 -3.52 -2.93
N VAL A 335 -5.92 -2.42 -3.11
CA VAL A 335 -5.51 -1.17 -3.76
C VAL A 335 -4.55 -0.36 -2.87
N SER A 336 -4.80 -0.37 -1.57
CA SER A 336 -4.10 0.54 -0.66
C SER A 336 -2.65 0.11 -0.41
N ALA A 337 -2.38 -1.20 -0.36
CA ALA A 337 -1.04 -1.75 -0.25
C ALA A 337 -0.08 -1.34 -1.40
N PRO A 338 -0.41 -1.55 -2.69
CA PRO A 338 0.47 -1.13 -3.79
C PRO A 338 0.67 0.38 -3.83
N MET A 339 -0.34 1.19 -3.45
CA MET A 339 -0.12 2.64 -3.35
C MET A 339 0.97 2.99 -2.32
N VAL A 340 0.95 2.35 -1.14
CA VAL A 340 2.00 2.57 -0.13
C VAL A 340 3.34 2.00 -0.58
N ALA A 341 3.37 0.86 -1.27
CA ALA A 341 4.59 0.33 -1.86
C ALA A 341 5.23 1.33 -2.84
N GLY A 342 4.41 1.99 -3.68
CA GLY A 342 4.86 3.08 -4.55
C GLY A 342 5.42 4.26 -3.78
N ILE A 343 4.75 4.71 -2.71
CA ILE A 343 5.25 5.83 -1.88
C ILE A 343 6.55 5.45 -1.15
N ILE A 344 6.67 4.23 -0.63
CA ILE A 344 7.91 3.74 -0.03
C ILE A 344 9.02 3.72 -1.07
N ALA A 345 8.74 3.37 -2.33
CA ALA A 345 9.74 3.44 -3.39
C ALA A 345 10.25 4.87 -3.62
N LEU A 346 9.40 5.89 -3.52
CA LEU A 346 9.85 7.29 -3.54
C LEU A 346 10.79 7.60 -2.35
N ALA A 347 10.47 7.08 -1.16
CA ALA A 347 11.30 7.27 0.04
C ALA A 347 12.66 6.54 -0.06
N LEU A 348 12.70 5.34 -0.63
CA LEU A 348 13.94 4.59 -0.85
C LEU A 348 14.82 5.21 -1.94
N GLU A 349 14.24 5.84 -2.96
CA GLU A 349 15.02 6.66 -3.90
C GLU A 349 15.65 7.86 -3.16
N ALA A 350 14.93 8.47 -2.23
CA ALA A 350 15.45 9.57 -1.42
C ALA A 350 16.54 9.15 -0.44
N ASN A 351 16.45 7.94 0.10
CA ASN A 351 17.46 7.34 0.98
C ASN A 351 17.47 5.80 0.85
N PRO A 352 18.42 5.23 0.08
CA PRO A 352 18.47 3.78 -0.13
C PRO A 352 18.92 3.00 1.12
N LEU A 353 19.45 3.68 2.14
CA LEU A 353 19.96 3.07 3.38
C LEU A 353 18.89 2.87 4.46
N LEU A 354 17.62 3.22 4.19
CA LEU A 354 16.53 2.97 5.12
C LEU A 354 16.37 1.47 5.34
N THR A 355 16.33 1.06 6.61
CA THR A 355 15.98 -0.32 6.99
C THR A 355 14.47 -0.52 6.96
N TRP A 356 14.02 -1.78 7.00
CA TRP A 356 12.59 -2.11 7.10
C TRP A 356 11.90 -1.43 8.29
N ARG A 357 12.61 -1.27 9.42
CA ARG A 357 12.13 -0.53 10.61
C ARG A 357 12.10 0.96 10.40
N ASP A 358 13.13 1.54 9.76
CA ASP A 358 13.16 2.98 9.47
C ASP A 358 11.96 3.40 8.64
N VAL A 359 11.55 2.59 7.66
CA VAL A 359 10.36 2.84 6.85
C VAL A 359 9.09 2.89 7.70
N GLN A 360 8.94 1.96 8.66
CA GLN A 360 7.81 1.99 9.60
C GLN A 360 7.81 3.26 10.48
N HIS A 361 8.96 3.62 11.04
CA HIS A 361 9.11 4.86 11.82
C HIS A 361 8.76 6.11 11.00
N LEU A 362 9.21 6.15 9.75
CA LEU A 362 8.88 7.24 8.83
C LEU A 362 7.37 7.32 8.61
N LEU A 363 6.70 6.21 8.31
CA LEU A 363 5.23 6.18 8.15
C LEU A 363 4.50 6.65 9.42
N VAL A 364 4.92 6.21 10.60
CA VAL A 364 4.36 6.68 11.89
C VAL A 364 4.54 8.19 12.07
N LYS A 365 5.68 8.72 11.67
CA LYS A 365 6.04 10.13 11.84
C LYS A 365 5.35 11.05 10.84
N THR A 366 5.15 10.60 9.61
CA THR A 366 4.73 11.46 8.50
C THR A 366 3.29 11.26 8.05
N SER A 367 2.64 10.15 8.43
CA SER A 367 1.21 9.95 8.17
C SER A 367 0.37 10.98 8.93
N ARG A 368 -0.79 11.36 8.35
CA ARG A 368 -1.60 12.45 8.86
C ARG A 368 -3.06 12.03 9.02
N PRO A 369 -3.73 12.38 10.14
CA PRO A 369 -5.16 12.13 10.31
C PRO A 369 -6.05 13.10 9.51
N VAL A 370 -5.44 13.99 8.72
CA VAL A 370 -6.15 15.04 7.97
C VAL A 370 -7.12 14.38 6.98
N HIS A 371 -8.32 14.96 6.84
CA HIS A 371 -9.41 14.47 5.98
C HIS A 371 -10.06 13.15 6.43
N LEU A 372 -9.40 12.34 7.25
CA LEU A 372 -9.90 11.06 7.75
C LEU A 372 -10.92 11.21 8.88
N ARG A 373 -12.08 10.61 8.72
CA ARG A 373 -13.20 10.61 9.67
C ARG A 373 -13.24 9.30 10.44
N ALA A 374 -12.86 9.34 11.71
CA ALA A 374 -12.98 8.23 12.64
C ALA A 374 -13.38 8.76 14.03
N ALA A 375 -14.26 8.04 14.72
CA ALA A 375 -14.66 8.38 16.09
C ALA A 375 -13.63 7.92 17.13
N ASP A 376 -12.74 6.99 16.77
CA ASP A 376 -11.81 6.33 17.68
C ASP A 376 -10.40 6.94 17.68
N TRP A 377 -10.19 8.07 16.98
CA TRP A 377 -8.93 8.81 17.01
C TRP A 377 -8.52 9.13 18.46
N LYS A 378 -7.36 8.63 18.88
CA LYS A 378 -6.78 8.89 20.20
C LYS A 378 -5.33 9.31 20.07
N THR A 379 -4.89 10.16 20.98
CA THR A 379 -3.46 10.50 21.09
C THR A 379 -2.82 9.54 22.08
N ASN A 380 -1.80 8.82 21.64
CA ASN A 380 -1.07 7.88 22.49
C ASN A 380 -0.13 8.62 23.48
N GLY A 381 0.53 7.88 24.36
CA GLY A 381 1.42 8.42 25.39
C GLY A 381 2.69 9.10 24.86
N ALA A 382 2.98 8.99 23.56
CA ALA A 382 4.09 9.64 22.87
C ALA A 382 3.66 10.84 22.02
N GLY A 383 2.37 11.17 21.99
CA GLY A 383 1.82 12.31 21.25
C GLY A 383 1.38 12.02 19.82
N HIS A 384 1.39 10.76 19.38
CA HIS A 384 0.90 10.37 18.06
C HIS A 384 -0.60 10.14 18.07
N LYS A 385 -1.31 10.68 17.07
CA LYS A 385 -2.72 10.33 16.83
C LYS A 385 -2.81 8.99 16.11
N VAL A 386 -3.63 8.09 16.62
CA VAL A 386 -3.80 6.73 16.10
C VAL A 386 -5.27 6.29 16.16
N SER A 387 -5.69 5.47 15.21
CA SER A 387 -7.03 4.90 15.05
C SER A 387 -6.92 3.42 14.62
N HIS A 388 -7.83 2.56 15.07
CA HIS A 388 -7.91 1.17 14.61
C HIS A 388 -8.41 1.08 13.16
N LEU A 389 -9.06 2.14 12.65
CA LEU A 389 -9.47 2.22 11.24
C LEU A 389 -8.30 2.60 10.35
N TYR A 390 -7.47 3.55 10.80
CA TYR A 390 -6.54 4.24 9.90
C TYR A 390 -5.06 4.21 10.33
N GLY A 391 -4.72 3.48 11.39
CA GLY A 391 -3.40 3.53 11.99
C GLY A 391 -3.02 4.97 12.35
N PHE A 392 -1.82 5.40 11.94
CA PHE A 392 -1.32 6.77 12.13
C PHE A 392 -1.85 7.78 11.09
N GLY A 393 -2.68 7.33 10.15
CA GLY A 393 -3.42 8.17 9.20
C GLY A 393 -3.00 7.98 7.75
N LEU A 394 -3.38 8.96 6.93
CA LEU A 394 -3.15 8.96 5.50
C LEU A 394 -1.66 9.18 5.21
N VAL A 395 -1.07 8.33 4.38
CA VAL A 395 0.34 8.44 3.99
C VAL A 395 0.55 9.71 3.16
N ASP A 396 1.61 10.46 3.48
CA ASP A 396 2.03 11.68 2.78
C ASP A 396 3.38 11.46 2.09
N ALA A 397 3.36 11.40 0.75
CA ALA A 397 4.52 11.13 -0.08
C ALA A 397 5.57 12.25 -0.01
N ASP A 398 5.17 13.52 0.14
CA ASP A 398 6.14 14.62 0.26
C ASP A 398 6.85 14.58 1.61
N ALA A 399 6.07 14.40 2.67
CA ALA A 399 6.60 14.38 4.02
C ALA A 399 7.56 13.20 4.22
N ILE A 400 7.22 12.01 3.71
CA ILE A 400 8.08 10.83 3.86
C ILE A 400 9.39 10.98 3.09
N VAL A 401 9.40 11.50 1.86
CA VAL A 401 10.65 11.70 1.10
C VAL A 401 11.52 12.79 1.74
N VAL A 402 10.92 13.88 2.23
CA VAL A 402 11.66 14.95 2.91
C VAL A 402 12.28 14.45 4.20
N GLU A 403 11.57 13.64 4.97
CA GLU A 403 12.06 13.08 6.21
C GLU A 403 13.12 11.99 5.97
N ALA A 404 12.93 11.15 4.95
CA ALA A 404 13.88 10.11 4.54
C ALA A 404 15.29 10.65 4.25
N LYS A 405 15.41 11.80 3.55
CA LYS A 405 16.72 12.39 3.19
C LYS A 405 17.61 12.73 4.39
N LYS A 406 17.00 13.10 5.51
CA LYS A 406 17.71 13.47 6.75
C LYS A 406 17.57 12.40 7.83
N TRP A 407 16.98 11.25 7.49
CA TRP A 407 16.73 10.19 8.44
C TRP A 407 18.04 9.56 8.90
N LYS A 408 18.19 9.44 10.22
CA LYS A 408 19.26 8.66 10.83
C LYS A 408 18.68 7.32 11.22
N ALA A 409 19.31 6.25 10.75
CA ALA A 409 18.89 4.88 11.05
C ALA A 409 18.67 4.68 12.55
N VAL A 410 17.56 4.03 12.90
CA VAL A 410 17.24 3.70 14.29
C VAL A 410 18.25 2.69 14.84
N PRO A 411 18.49 2.66 16.16
CA PRO A 411 19.34 1.65 16.78
C PRO A 411 18.87 0.21 16.50
N PRO A 412 19.74 -0.79 16.72
CA PRO A 412 19.35 -2.20 16.66
C PRO A 412 18.09 -2.48 17.47
N GLN A 413 17.22 -3.34 16.94
CA GLN A 413 15.99 -3.73 17.62
C GLN A 413 16.33 -4.53 18.88
N HIS A 414 15.71 -4.18 20.01
CA HIS A 414 15.73 -5.00 21.23
C HIS A 414 14.37 -5.65 21.43
N ILE A 415 14.36 -6.84 22.02
CA ILE A 415 13.14 -7.58 22.36
C ILE A 415 13.18 -7.86 23.85
N CYS A 416 12.19 -7.35 24.57
CA CYS A 416 11.96 -7.69 25.98
C CYS A 416 10.74 -8.61 26.08
N VAL A 417 10.92 -9.78 26.70
CA VAL A 417 9.84 -10.75 26.90
C VAL A 417 9.41 -10.74 28.36
N GLY A 418 8.19 -10.28 28.62
CA GLY A 418 7.51 -10.42 29.90
C GLY A 418 6.58 -11.63 29.93
N SER A 419 6.36 -12.21 31.10
CA SER A 419 5.32 -13.22 31.31
C SER A 419 4.33 -12.73 32.36
N LEU A 420 3.05 -12.77 32.02
CA LEU A 420 1.98 -12.74 33.02
C LEU A 420 1.95 -14.09 33.77
N ASP A 421 1.38 -14.07 34.99
CA ASP A 421 1.32 -15.22 35.89
C ASP A 421 0.95 -16.53 35.19
N ARG A 422 1.63 -17.62 35.57
CA ARG A 422 1.37 -18.99 35.07
C ARG A 422 0.12 -19.63 35.69
N VAL A 423 -0.78 -18.85 36.26
CA VAL A 423 -2.02 -19.38 36.85
C VAL A 423 -3.16 -19.15 35.86
N PRO A 424 -3.82 -20.22 35.39
CA PRO A 424 -5.00 -20.10 34.55
C PRO A 424 -6.08 -19.24 35.21
N LYS A 425 -6.51 -18.18 34.53
CA LYS A 425 -7.64 -17.33 34.94
C LYS A 425 -8.90 -17.69 34.16
N TYR A 426 -10.02 -17.75 34.87
CA TYR A 426 -11.35 -18.03 34.29
C TYR A 426 -11.96 -16.74 33.74
N ILE A 427 -12.57 -16.84 32.56
CA ILE A 427 -13.28 -15.77 31.86
C ILE A 427 -14.77 -16.07 32.04
N ARG A 428 -15.44 -15.24 32.84
CA ARG A 428 -16.88 -15.38 33.12
C ARG A 428 -17.66 -14.50 32.15
N ALA A 429 -18.82 -14.99 31.74
CA ALA A 429 -19.78 -14.22 30.95
C ALA A 429 -20.12 -12.89 31.64
N ASP A 430 -20.21 -11.82 30.85
CA ASP A 430 -20.56 -10.46 31.26
C ASP A 430 -19.63 -9.84 32.33
N HIS A 431 -18.44 -10.42 32.51
CA HIS A 431 -17.40 -9.89 33.40
C HIS A 431 -16.14 -9.57 32.62
N VAL A 432 -15.46 -8.50 33.03
CA VAL A 432 -14.14 -8.14 32.50
C VAL A 432 -13.08 -8.83 33.35
N LEU A 433 -12.37 -9.78 32.76
CA LEU A 433 -11.13 -10.30 33.33
C LEU A 433 -10.03 -9.26 33.15
N ARG A 434 -9.47 -8.78 34.26
CA ARG A 434 -8.31 -7.87 34.27
C ARG A 434 -7.06 -8.59 34.78
N ALA A 435 -5.96 -8.45 34.05
CA ALA A 435 -4.66 -8.97 34.44
C ALA A 435 -3.59 -7.90 34.21
N SER A 436 -2.99 -7.43 35.29
CA SER A 436 -1.95 -6.39 35.24
C SER A 436 -0.58 -6.97 35.61
N THR A 437 0.47 -6.43 35.01
CA THR A 437 1.86 -6.78 35.32
C THR A 437 2.73 -5.54 35.26
N LEU A 438 3.63 -5.40 36.24
CA LEU A 438 4.63 -4.34 36.26
C LEU A 438 5.86 -4.82 35.47
N SER A 439 6.19 -4.11 34.40
CA SER A 439 7.36 -4.42 33.56
C SER A 439 8.48 -3.40 33.80
N SER A 440 9.70 -3.89 34.03
CA SER A 440 10.91 -3.07 34.00
C SER A 440 11.43 -2.84 32.57
N ALA A 441 10.73 -3.37 31.56
CA ALA A 441 11.18 -3.39 30.17
C ALA A 441 12.58 -4.00 29.97
N CYS A 442 12.93 -4.99 30.79
CA CYS A 442 14.22 -5.67 30.77
C CYS A 442 15.41 -4.71 31.06
N ALA A 443 15.21 -3.71 31.91
CA ALA A 443 16.25 -2.74 32.31
C ALA A 443 17.54 -3.40 32.83
N ASP A 444 17.46 -4.60 33.40
CA ASP A 444 18.60 -5.36 33.92
C ASP A 444 19.47 -6.02 32.82
N HIS A 445 18.96 -6.08 31.59
CA HIS A 445 19.63 -6.72 30.45
C HIS A 445 19.82 -5.72 29.30
N ARG A 446 21.03 -5.17 29.16
CA ARG A 446 21.33 -4.09 28.19
C ARG A 446 20.91 -4.40 26.74
N ASP A 447 21.09 -5.64 26.29
CA ASP A 447 20.79 -6.08 24.91
C ASP A 447 19.30 -6.43 24.69
N GLN A 448 18.49 -6.42 25.76
CA GLN A 448 17.05 -6.68 25.74
C GLN A 448 16.24 -5.47 26.24
N HIS A 449 16.90 -4.46 26.80
CA HIS A 449 16.24 -3.30 27.37
C HIS A 449 15.56 -2.48 26.27
N VAL A 450 14.23 -2.44 26.31
CA VAL A 450 13.41 -1.65 25.40
C VAL A 450 13.04 -0.35 26.09
N LEU A 451 13.68 0.75 25.69
CA LEU A 451 13.35 2.06 26.29
C LEU A 451 12.09 2.67 25.66
N TYR A 452 11.98 2.58 24.34
CA TYR A 452 10.86 3.10 23.55
C TYR A 452 10.25 1.99 22.70
N LEU A 453 8.93 1.94 22.66
CA LEU A 453 8.18 0.90 21.97
C LEU A 453 8.12 1.14 20.46
N GLU A 454 8.14 0.03 19.72
CA GLU A 454 7.74 -0.05 18.31
C GLU A 454 6.47 -0.89 18.24
N HIS A 455 6.63 -2.21 18.17
CA HIS A 455 5.55 -3.19 18.25
C HIS A 455 5.38 -3.72 19.67
N VAL A 456 4.13 -4.03 20.06
CA VAL A 456 3.83 -4.77 21.28
C VAL A 456 3.03 -6.01 20.89
N VAL A 457 3.52 -7.19 21.29
CA VAL A 457 2.89 -8.48 20.98
C VAL A 457 2.39 -9.14 22.27
N VAL A 458 1.11 -9.50 22.29
CA VAL A 458 0.47 -10.25 23.39
C VAL A 458 0.17 -11.65 22.90
N ARG A 459 0.95 -12.62 23.39
CA ARG A 459 0.74 -14.03 23.06
C ARG A 459 -0.24 -14.68 24.04
N LEU A 460 -1.41 -15.10 23.54
CA LEU A 460 -2.51 -15.63 24.35
C LEU A 460 -2.88 -17.05 23.96
N SER A 461 -3.15 -17.84 25.00
CA SER A 461 -3.82 -19.14 24.89
C SER A 461 -5.12 -19.07 25.67
N ILE A 462 -6.25 -19.23 24.98
CA ILE A 462 -7.59 -19.11 25.56
C ILE A 462 -8.41 -20.29 25.05
N SER A 463 -8.99 -21.06 25.96
CA SER A 463 -10.09 -21.98 25.64
C SER A 463 -11.40 -21.24 25.87
N HIS A 464 -12.29 -21.23 24.88
CA HIS A 464 -13.57 -20.54 24.97
C HIS A 464 -14.65 -21.30 24.19
N PRO A 465 -15.88 -21.43 24.70
CA PRO A 465 -16.95 -22.13 23.99
C PRO A 465 -17.37 -21.45 22.68
N ARG A 466 -17.13 -20.15 22.56
CA ARG A 466 -17.39 -19.38 21.34
C ARG A 466 -16.44 -18.20 21.19
N ARG A 467 -15.43 -18.32 20.34
CA ARG A 467 -14.35 -17.36 20.19
C ARG A 467 -14.83 -15.95 19.82
N GLY A 468 -15.85 -15.83 18.96
CA GLY A 468 -16.38 -14.54 18.51
C GLY A 468 -17.02 -13.66 19.57
N ASP A 469 -17.38 -14.21 20.73
CA ASP A 469 -17.95 -13.42 21.84
C ASP A 469 -16.88 -12.71 22.69
N LEU A 470 -15.60 -13.01 22.46
CA LEU A 470 -14.48 -12.38 23.15
C LEU A 470 -14.17 -10.99 22.61
N GLN A 471 -13.80 -10.10 23.51
CA GLN A 471 -13.13 -8.84 23.21
C GLN A 471 -11.86 -8.76 24.04
N ILE A 472 -10.76 -8.35 23.41
CA ILE A 472 -9.44 -8.30 24.06
C ILE A 472 -8.89 -6.90 23.90
N SER A 473 -8.36 -6.32 24.98
CA SER A 473 -7.74 -5.01 24.95
C SER A 473 -6.50 -4.96 25.83
N LEU A 474 -5.50 -4.21 25.38
CA LEU A 474 -4.26 -3.96 26.11
C LEU A 474 -4.20 -2.47 26.46
N ILE A 475 -3.79 -2.17 27.69
CA ILE A 475 -3.57 -0.81 28.17
C ILE A 475 -2.09 -0.66 28.52
N SER A 476 -1.43 0.31 27.89
CA SER A 476 -0.02 0.63 28.13
C SER A 476 0.21 1.36 29.47
N PRO A 477 1.46 1.45 29.95
CA PRO A 477 1.80 2.23 31.14
C PRO A 477 1.43 3.72 31.06
N LYS A 478 1.25 4.25 29.85
CA LYS A 478 0.80 5.63 29.61
C LYS A 478 -0.71 5.76 29.44
N GLY A 479 -1.45 4.65 29.54
CA GLY A 479 -2.91 4.62 29.45
C GLY A 479 -3.43 4.47 28.01
N THR A 480 -2.56 4.24 27.03
CA THR A 480 -3.00 3.99 25.65
C THR A 480 -3.69 2.63 25.58
N ARG A 481 -4.97 2.64 25.18
CA ARG A 481 -5.80 1.44 25.06
C ARG A 481 -5.87 0.97 23.61
N SER A 482 -5.30 -0.20 23.33
CA SER A 482 -5.39 -0.91 22.05
C SER A 482 -6.45 -2.00 22.14
N GLN A 483 -7.44 -1.97 21.25
CA GLN A 483 -8.34 -3.11 21.08
C GLN A 483 -7.63 -4.14 20.20
N LEU A 484 -7.26 -5.26 20.82
CA LEU A 484 -6.55 -6.34 20.15
C LEU A 484 -7.50 -7.28 19.43
N LEU A 485 -8.74 -7.40 19.91
CA LEU A 485 -9.80 -8.18 19.27
C LEU A 485 -11.14 -7.51 19.57
N ALA A 486 -11.91 -7.25 18.52
CA ALA A 486 -13.32 -6.91 18.65
C ALA A 486 -14.21 -8.16 18.57
N ARG A 487 -15.47 -8.00 18.95
CA ARG A 487 -16.46 -9.08 18.85
C ARG A 487 -16.71 -9.41 17.38
N ARG A 488 -16.61 -10.69 17.02
CA ARG A 488 -16.85 -11.18 15.66
C ARG A 488 -18.09 -12.06 15.65
N VAL A 489 -19.20 -11.51 15.15
CA VAL A 489 -20.53 -12.11 15.36
C VAL A 489 -20.65 -13.49 14.73
N PHE A 490 -20.00 -13.73 13.58
CA PHE A 490 -20.07 -15.01 12.88
C PHE A 490 -19.05 -16.04 13.36
N ASP A 491 -18.08 -15.67 14.21
CA ASP A 491 -17.11 -16.61 14.75
C ASP A 491 -17.75 -17.47 15.87
N HIS A 492 -18.23 -18.64 15.47
CA HIS A 492 -18.83 -19.63 16.36
C HIS A 492 -17.81 -20.68 16.87
N SER A 493 -16.52 -20.53 16.57
CA SER A 493 -15.50 -21.54 16.87
C SER A 493 -15.34 -21.76 18.38
N ASN A 494 -15.19 -23.03 18.79
CA ASN A 494 -14.86 -23.41 20.16
C ASN A 494 -13.36 -23.70 20.37
N GLU A 495 -12.54 -23.49 19.35
CA GLU A 495 -11.10 -23.78 19.40
C GLU A 495 -10.32 -22.75 20.24
N GLY A 496 -10.93 -21.58 20.44
CA GLY A 496 -10.31 -20.44 21.12
C GLY A 496 -9.05 -19.96 20.41
N PHE A 497 -8.05 -19.55 21.19
CA PHE A 497 -6.74 -19.11 20.69
C PHE A 497 -5.65 -20.01 21.27
N LYS A 498 -4.72 -20.47 20.44
CA LYS A 498 -3.63 -21.39 20.84
C LYS A 498 -2.28 -20.72 20.63
N GLY A 499 -1.79 -20.02 21.65
CA GLY A 499 -0.55 -19.26 21.58
C GLY A 499 -0.56 -18.21 20.48
N TRP A 500 -1.74 -17.65 20.17
CA TRP A 500 -1.95 -16.64 19.14
C TRP A 500 -1.32 -15.33 19.57
N GLU A 501 -0.64 -14.67 18.66
CA GLU A 501 0.07 -13.42 18.92
C GLU A 501 -0.82 -12.29 18.43
N PHE A 502 -1.32 -11.44 19.33
CA PHE A 502 -2.01 -10.20 18.96
C PHE A 502 -1.00 -9.05 18.99
N MET A 503 -0.98 -8.22 17.96
CA MET A 503 -0.01 -7.13 17.84
C MET A 503 -0.69 -5.76 17.90
N THR A 504 -0.01 -4.78 18.49
CA THR A 504 -0.39 -3.38 18.39
C THR A 504 0.78 -2.46 18.10
N VAL A 505 0.55 -1.49 17.20
CA VAL A 505 1.44 -0.35 16.95
C VAL A 505 0.97 0.93 17.63
N HIS A 506 -0.18 0.94 18.32
CA HIS A 506 -0.75 2.18 18.88
C HIS A 506 0.09 2.79 20.00
N CYS A 507 0.97 2.00 20.62
CA CYS A 507 1.88 2.45 21.67
C CYS A 507 3.25 2.90 21.12
N TRP A 508 3.41 3.04 19.80
CA TRP A 508 4.68 3.43 19.19
C TRP A 508 5.25 4.72 19.79
N GLY A 509 6.53 4.69 20.14
CA GLY A 509 7.26 5.80 20.75
C GLY A 509 7.04 5.96 22.26
N GLU A 510 6.15 5.20 22.90
CA GLU A 510 5.96 5.26 24.35
C GLU A 510 7.10 4.59 25.10
N ARG A 511 7.28 4.97 26.37
CA ARG A 511 8.19 4.24 27.27
C ARG A 511 7.59 2.88 27.63
N ALA A 512 8.38 1.82 27.50
CA ALA A 512 7.91 0.45 27.72
C ALA A 512 7.73 0.07 29.20
N ALA A 513 8.48 0.71 30.10
CA ALA A 513 8.47 0.40 31.53
C ALA A 513 7.23 0.96 32.23
N GLY A 514 6.69 0.18 33.16
CA GLY A 514 5.52 0.50 33.97
C GLY A 514 4.46 -0.61 33.93
N GLU A 515 3.25 -0.29 34.38
CA GLU A 515 2.17 -1.26 34.50
C GLU A 515 1.44 -1.47 33.17
N TRP A 516 1.38 -2.72 32.72
CA TRP A 516 0.59 -3.15 31.57
C TRP A 516 -0.66 -3.86 32.05
N THR A 517 -1.82 -3.56 31.46
CA THR A 517 -3.09 -4.20 31.82
C THR A 517 -3.74 -4.86 30.61
N LEU A 518 -4.00 -6.16 30.69
CA LEU A 518 -4.80 -6.92 29.75
C LEU A 518 -6.24 -7.02 30.26
N GLU A 519 -7.19 -6.68 29.38
CA GLU A 519 -8.62 -6.85 29.61
C GLU A 519 -9.18 -7.88 28.62
N ILE A 520 -9.87 -8.89 29.15
CA ILE A 520 -10.64 -9.85 28.34
C ILE A 520 -12.08 -9.78 28.79
N HIS A 521 -12.98 -9.46 27.87
CA HIS A 521 -14.41 -9.37 28.11
C HIS A 521 -15.12 -10.46 27.30
N ASP A 522 -16.03 -11.19 27.94
CA ASP A 522 -16.90 -12.16 27.30
C ASP A 522 -18.32 -11.60 27.25
N THR A 523 -18.82 -11.27 26.06
CA THR A 523 -20.19 -10.75 25.86
C THR A 523 -21.01 -11.76 25.07
N PRO A 524 -21.75 -12.67 25.74
CA PRO A 524 -22.55 -13.68 25.06
C PRO A 524 -23.55 -13.06 24.10
N SER A 525 -23.39 -13.37 22.83
CA SER A 525 -24.37 -12.97 21.82
C SER A 525 -25.55 -13.94 21.69
N GLN A 526 -25.49 -15.05 22.41
CA GLN A 526 -26.56 -16.03 22.60
C GLN A 526 -26.57 -16.47 24.06
N VAL A 527 -27.73 -16.94 24.55
CA VAL A 527 -27.85 -17.50 25.91
C VAL A 527 -26.95 -18.74 26.02
N ARG A 528 -25.93 -18.66 26.87
CA ARG A 528 -24.99 -19.77 27.13
C ARG A 528 -25.22 -20.34 28.53
N ASN A 529 -24.90 -21.62 28.70
CA ASN A 529 -24.90 -22.25 30.02
C ASN A 529 -23.84 -21.54 30.92
N PRO A 530 -24.23 -20.89 32.03
CA PRO A 530 -23.30 -20.15 32.89
C PRO A 530 -22.18 -21.00 33.50
N ALA A 531 -22.36 -22.33 33.53
CA ALA A 531 -21.35 -23.27 34.00
C ALA A 531 -20.18 -23.45 33.02
N VAL A 532 -20.35 -23.12 31.73
CA VAL A 532 -19.32 -23.25 30.70
C VAL A 532 -18.60 -21.91 30.53
N GLN A 533 -17.44 -21.79 31.19
CA GLN A 533 -16.64 -20.57 31.22
C GLN A 533 -15.42 -20.68 30.30
N GLY A 534 -14.98 -19.54 29.77
CA GLY A 534 -13.68 -19.45 29.14
C GLY A 534 -12.54 -19.61 30.16
N LYS A 535 -11.37 -20.00 29.69
CA LYS A 535 -10.18 -20.13 30.53
C LYS A 535 -8.93 -19.77 29.75
N THR A 536 -8.12 -18.88 30.33
CA THR A 536 -6.75 -18.65 29.86
C THR A 536 -5.90 -19.87 30.20
N ALA A 537 -5.08 -20.34 29.27
CA ALA A 537 -4.20 -21.48 29.44
C ALA A 537 -2.74 -21.03 29.51
N VAL A 538 -1.95 -21.77 30.29
CA VAL A 538 -0.49 -21.65 30.26
C VAL A 538 0.01 -22.46 29.07
N ASN A 539 0.89 -21.89 28.25
CA ASN A 539 1.64 -22.68 27.28
C ASN A 539 2.48 -23.73 28.02
N ARG A 540 1.96 -24.95 28.12
CA ARG A 540 2.82 -26.12 28.33
C ARG A 540 3.38 -26.47 26.95
N PRO A 541 4.70 -26.61 26.76
CA PRO A 541 5.18 -27.26 25.55
C PRO A 541 4.54 -28.65 25.50
N GLN A 542 3.73 -28.90 24.48
CA GLN A 542 3.19 -30.24 24.24
C GLN A 542 4.36 -31.13 23.84
N SER A 543 4.86 -31.89 24.81
CA SER A 543 5.78 -32.99 24.62
C SER A 543 5.01 -34.20 24.08
N TYR A 544 5.08 -34.44 22.77
CA TYR A 544 4.91 -35.79 22.22
C TYR A 544 6.00 -36.02 21.17
N PHE A 545 6.82 -37.04 21.45
CA PHE A 545 8.08 -37.50 20.83
C PHE A 545 9.40 -36.85 21.33
N SER A 546 10.03 -37.56 22.27
CA SER A 546 11.42 -37.47 22.80
C SER A 546 12.46 -38.03 21.80
N PRO A 547 13.79 -37.90 22.04
CA PRO A 547 14.54 -36.89 22.78
C PRO A 547 15.76 -36.41 21.95
N CYS A 548 15.68 -35.26 21.28
CA CYS A 548 16.88 -34.57 20.76
C CYS A 548 16.54 -33.15 20.26
N ILE A 549 15.84 -32.34 21.06
CA ILE A 549 15.80 -30.89 20.81
C ILE A 549 16.03 -30.20 22.15
N TYR A 550 17.31 -29.98 22.46
CA TYR A 550 17.69 -28.97 23.42
C TYR A 550 17.29 -27.60 22.85
N SER A 551 16.40 -26.91 23.55
CA SER A 551 16.26 -25.47 23.46
C SER A 551 17.60 -24.81 23.84
N LEU A 552 18.36 -24.38 22.83
CA LEU A 552 19.56 -23.57 22.99
C LEU A 552 19.49 -22.37 22.05
N TRP A 553 19.47 -21.20 22.69
CA TRP A 553 20.06 -19.95 22.24
C TRP A 553 21.15 -20.12 21.18
N ARG A 554 21.10 -19.33 20.09
CA ARG A 554 22.32 -18.92 19.38
C ARG A 554 22.31 -17.44 19.01
N VAL A 555 23.12 -16.74 19.79
CA VAL A 555 23.91 -15.55 19.43
C VAL A 555 24.73 -15.86 18.16
N PHE A 556 24.71 -14.98 17.17
CA PHE A 556 25.77 -14.92 16.17
C PHE A 556 26.67 -13.71 16.47
N LEU A 557 27.78 -13.98 17.13
CA LEU A 557 29.00 -13.20 17.00
C LEU A 557 29.95 -14.05 16.15
N SER A 558 30.35 -13.50 15.01
CA SER A 558 31.61 -13.89 14.38
C SER A 558 32.74 -13.25 15.21
N PRO A 559 33.90 -13.92 15.35
CA PRO A 559 34.90 -13.85 14.28
C PRO A 559 35.77 -15.12 14.11
N LEU A 560 36.56 -15.08 13.04
CA LEU A 560 37.79 -15.82 12.74
C LEU A 560 37.74 -17.03 11.81
N ARG A 561 38.63 -16.92 10.82
CA ARG A 561 39.19 -17.90 9.89
C ARG A 561 39.45 -19.26 10.56
N VAL A 562 39.33 -20.35 9.79
CA VAL A 562 40.44 -21.22 9.34
C VAL A 562 39.87 -22.38 8.47
N SER A 563 40.72 -22.77 7.53
CA SER A 563 40.68 -23.79 6.48
C SER A 563 39.88 -25.08 6.65
N GLY A 564 39.27 -25.51 5.54
CA GLY A 564 39.60 -26.77 4.84
C GLY A 564 39.19 -28.10 5.48
N LEU A 565 38.22 -28.77 4.86
CA LEU A 565 38.26 -30.17 4.40
C LEU A 565 36.84 -30.58 3.99
N GLY A 566 36.69 -31.04 2.74
CA GLY A 566 35.42 -31.46 2.18
C GLY A 566 35.03 -32.88 2.61
N PHE A 567 33.73 -33.15 2.60
CA PHE A 567 33.19 -34.50 2.48
C PHE A 567 31.87 -34.47 1.71
N THR A 568 31.87 -35.23 0.61
CA THR A 568 30.73 -35.62 -0.23
C THR A 568 29.76 -36.53 0.51
N TRP A 569 28.46 -36.36 0.29
CA TRP A 569 27.44 -37.36 0.63
C TRP A 569 26.64 -37.75 -0.61
N LEU A 570 26.65 -39.04 -0.93
CA LEU A 570 25.71 -39.70 -1.84
C LEU A 570 24.37 -39.88 -1.14
N CYS A 571 23.28 -39.57 -1.84
CA CYS A 571 21.92 -39.99 -1.50
C CYS A 571 21.71 -41.46 -1.89
N GLU A 572 21.14 -42.25 -0.99
CA GLU A 572 20.34 -43.42 -1.36
C GLU A 572 18.97 -43.34 -0.68
N THR A 573 17.97 -43.60 -1.50
CA THR A 573 16.53 -43.60 -1.28
C THR A 573 16.05 -44.76 -0.41
N LYS A 574 15.06 -44.50 0.46
CA LYS A 574 13.82 -45.28 0.54
C LYS A 574 12.69 -44.47 1.16
#